data_AF-A0A351WE12-F1
#
_entry.id   AF-A0A351WE12-F1
#
_cell.length_a   1.000
_cell.length_b   1.000
_cell.length_c   1.000
_cell.angle_alpha   90.00
_cell.angle_beta   90.00
_cell.angle_gamma   90.00
#
_symmetry.space_group_name_H-M   'P 1'
#
loop_
_entity.id
_entity.type
_entity.pdbx_description
1 polymer ?
#
loop_
_entity_poly.entity_id
_entity_poly.type
_entity_poly.pdbx_seq_one_letter_code
_entity_poly.pdbx_strand_id
1 'polypeptide(L)'
;MAIRELLKEELANSVRMERDYQRELARLPRGCVVKKLIQGKAYYYLAFREEGKVRFQYQGRDMDVKKIALHQKAKKDRVQYRKLLSEVRKQIKFMRKALRAKQAV
;
A
#
# COMPACT_ATOMS: atom_id res chain seq x y z
N MET A 1 28.85 21.42 9.58
CA MET A 1 27.44 21.88 9.56
C MET A 1 26.61 21.34 8.37
N ALA A 2 27.18 21.07 7.18
CA ALA A 2 26.43 20.59 6.01
C ALA A 2 25.64 19.27 6.20
N ILE A 3 26.22 18.26 6.88
CA ILE A 3 25.61 16.92 6.99
C ILE A 3 24.30 16.93 7.82
N ARG A 4 24.19 17.82 8.81
CA ARG A 4 22.99 17.87 9.67
C ARG A 4 21.80 18.49 8.95
N GLU A 5 22.02 19.58 8.22
CA GLU A 5 20.96 20.21 7.43
C GLU A 5 20.52 19.30 6.30
N LEU A 6 21.46 18.64 5.61
CA LEU A 6 21.13 17.62 4.61
C LEU A 6 20.26 16.49 5.17
N LEU A 7 20.57 15.98 6.38
CA LEU A 7 19.76 14.95 7.04
C LEU A 7 18.35 15.44 7.43
N LYS A 8 18.19 16.72 7.79
CA LYS A 8 16.87 17.30 8.08
C LYS A 8 16.04 17.44 6.81
N GLU A 9 16.66 17.90 5.73
CA GLU A 9 16.02 18.02 4.42
C GLU A 9 15.56 16.64 3.92
N GLU A 10 16.44 15.64 3.98
CA GLU A 10 16.11 14.29 3.55
C GLU A 10 15.05 13.63 4.43
N LEU A 11 15.06 13.91 5.74
CA LEU A 11 13.98 13.51 6.64
C LEU A 11 12.65 14.16 6.23
N ALA A 12 12.64 15.45 5.90
CA ALA A 12 11.43 16.14 5.44
C ALA A 12 10.93 15.56 4.11
N ASN A 13 11.83 15.24 3.17
CA ASN A 13 11.52 14.58 1.90
C ASN A 13 10.87 13.22 2.15
N SER A 14 11.50 12.37 2.97
CA SER A 14 10.98 11.05 3.31
C SER A 14 9.61 11.10 3.99
N VAL A 15 9.36 12.07 4.86
CA VAL A 15 8.03 12.26 5.48
C VAL A 15 6.97 12.65 4.45
N ARG A 16 7.31 13.44 3.43
CA ARG A 16 6.40 13.73 2.31
C ARG A 16 6.12 12.47 1.49
N MET A 17 7.14 11.71 1.13
CA MET A 17 6.99 10.43 0.42
C MET A 17 6.11 9.44 1.19
N GLU A 18 6.27 9.34 2.51
CA GLU A 18 5.41 8.49 3.35
C GLU A 18 3.93 8.87 3.20
N ARG A 19 3.62 10.18 3.25
CA ARG A 19 2.25 10.69 3.11
C ARG A 19 1.69 10.42 1.72
N ASP A 20 2.51 10.58 0.68
CA ASP A 20 2.08 10.35 -0.70
C ASP A 20 1.78 8.86 -0.94
N TYR A 21 2.63 7.96 -0.47
CA TYR A 21 2.36 6.52 -0.56
C TYR A 21 1.13 6.09 0.23
N GLN A 22 0.89 6.68 1.41
CA GLN A 22 -0.34 6.44 2.18
C GLN A 22 -1.59 6.92 1.42
N ARG A 23 -1.51 8.08 0.77
CA ARG A 23 -2.59 8.64 -0.05
C ARG A 23 -2.90 7.75 -1.24
N GLU A 24 -1.88 7.32 -1.98
CA GLU A 24 -2.07 6.43 -3.13
C GLU A 24 -2.64 5.08 -2.70
N LEU A 25 -2.17 4.50 -1.58
CA LEU A 25 -2.74 3.27 -1.02
C LEU A 25 -4.22 3.40 -0.67
N ALA A 26 -4.65 4.55 -0.15
CA ALA A 26 -6.04 4.82 0.21
C ALA A 26 -6.96 4.99 -1.00
N ARG A 27 -6.42 5.47 -2.14
CA ARG A 27 -7.15 5.62 -3.41
C ARG A 27 -7.39 4.30 -4.13
N LEU A 28 -6.58 3.27 -3.85
CA LEU A 28 -6.72 1.97 -4.51
C LEU A 28 -8.05 1.28 -4.12
N PRO A 29 -8.79 0.72 -5.09
CA PRO A 29 -10.07 0.08 -4.83
C PRO A 29 -9.94 -1.07 -3.84
N ARG A 30 -10.84 -1.14 -2.86
CA ARG A 30 -10.81 -2.14 -1.77
C ARG A 30 -10.85 -3.57 -2.32
N GLY A 31 -10.10 -4.46 -1.69
CA GLY A 31 -10.14 -5.89 -1.99
C GLY A 31 -9.45 -6.30 -3.29
N CYS A 32 -9.72 -7.53 -3.72
CA CYS A 32 -9.32 -8.10 -5.00
C CYS A 32 -10.43 -8.99 -5.57
N VAL A 33 -10.50 -9.07 -6.90
CA VAL A 33 -11.44 -9.98 -7.57
C VAL A 33 -10.87 -11.40 -7.58
N VAL A 34 -11.73 -12.37 -7.25
CA VAL A 34 -11.44 -13.80 -7.22
C VAL A 34 -12.44 -14.51 -8.12
N LYS A 35 -11.94 -15.35 -9.03
CA LYS A 35 -12.75 -16.25 -9.85
C LYS A 35 -12.81 -17.61 -9.16
N LYS A 36 -14.01 -18.12 -8.90
CA LYS A 36 -14.26 -19.47 -8.38
C LYS A 36 -14.95 -20.32 -9.45
N LEU A 37 -14.54 -21.57 -9.58
CA LEU A 37 -15.20 -22.55 -10.43
C LEU A 37 -16.05 -23.47 -9.55
N ILE A 38 -17.36 -23.51 -9.79
CA ILE A 38 -18.30 -24.35 -9.04
C ILE A 38 -19.16 -25.08 -10.07
N GLN A 39 -19.11 -26.42 -10.06
CA GLN A 39 -19.82 -27.28 -11.03
C GLN A 39 -19.61 -26.83 -12.50
N GLY A 40 -18.36 -26.56 -12.87
CA GLY A 40 -17.99 -26.10 -14.22
C GLY A 40 -18.35 -24.65 -14.55
N LYS A 41 -19.04 -23.92 -13.66
CA LYS A 41 -19.44 -22.53 -13.88
C LYS A 41 -18.51 -21.57 -13.14
N ALA A 42 -18.17 -20.45 -13.78
CA ALA A 42 -17.34 -19.41 -13.19
C ALA A 42 -18.18 -18.38 -12.42
N TYR A 43 -17.71 -18.01 -11.23
CA TYR A 43 -18.33 -17.03 -10.35
C TYR A 43 -17.28 -16.05 -9.86
N TYR A 44 -17.55 -14.76 -9.99
CA TYR A 44 -16.65 -13.72 -9.52
C TYR A 44 -17.06 -13.22 -8.15
N TYR A 45 -16.06 -13.02 -7.29
CA TYR A 45 -16.23 -12.50 -5.94
C TYR A 45 -15.24 -11.36 -5.70
N LEU A 46 -15.67 -10.33 -4.97
CA LEU A 46 -14.77 -9.34 -4.39
C LEU A 46 -14.37 -9.82 -2.98
N ALA A 47 -13.09 -10.14 -2.81
CA ALA A 47 -12.52 -10.54 -1.54
C ALA A 47 -11.90 -9.34 -0.84
N PHE A 48 -12.34 -9.05 0.40
CA PHE A 48 -11.79 -7.95 1.20
C PHE A 48 -11.78 -8.31 2.69
N ARG A 49 -10.96 -7.60 3.48
CA ARG A 49 -10.99 -7.71 4.94
C ARG A 49 -11.91 -6.67 5.55
N GLU A 50 -12.71 -7.11 6.50
CA GLU A 50 -13.63 -6.32 7.31
C GLU A 50 -13.62 -6.90 8.71
N GLU A 51 -13.38 -6.07 9.73
CA GLU A 51 -13.37 -6.50 11.15
C GLU A 51 -12.46 -7.71 11.41
N GLY A 52 -11.29 -7.74 10.76
CA GLY A 52 -10.32 -8.84 10.89
C GLY A 52 -10.67 -10.12 10.11
N LYS A 53 -11.88 -10.25 9.55
CA LYS A 53 -12.31 -11.42 8.77
C LYS A 53 -12.23 -11.15 7.28
N VAL A 54 -11.98 -12.20 6.49
CA VAL A 54 -12.06 -12.11 5.02
C VAL A 54 -13.50 -12.35 4.61
N ARG A 55 -14.09 -11.38 3.91
CA ARG A 55 -15.43 -11.46 3.32
C ARG A 55 -15.33 -11.61 1.82
N PHE A 56 -16.26 -12.37 1.24
CA PHE A 56 -16.41 -12.57 -0.20
C PHE A 56 -17.78 -12.06 -0.63
N GLN A 57 -17.80 -10.95 -1.35
CA GLN A 57 -19.03 -10.43 -1.93
C GLN A 57 -19.20 -10.98 -3.34
N TYR A 58 -20.32 -11.63 -3.62
CA TYR A 58 -20.62 -12.14 -4.96
C TYR A 58 -20.83 -10.97 -5.94
N GLN A 59 -20.28 -11.10 -7.15
CA GLN A 59 -20.29 -10.06 -8.17
C GLN A 59 -20.89 -10.55 -9.51
N GLY A 60 -21.49 -11.74 -9.53
CA GLY A 60 -22.06 -12.31 -10.75
C GLY A 60 -21.15 -13.33 -11.45
N ARG A 61 -21.65 -13.85 -12.57
CA ARG A 61 -20.92 -14.76 -13.47
C ARG A 61 -20.17 -14.01 -14.57
N ASP A 62 -20.70 -12.84 -14.96
CA ASP A 62 -20.15 -12.00 -16.02
C ASP A 62 -19.75 -10.64 -15.45
N MET A 63 -18.49 -10.55 -15.02
CA MET A 63 -17.91 -9.28 -14.55
C MET A 63 -17.19 -8.59 -15.70
N ASP A 64 -17.36 -7.28 -15.80
CA ASP A 64 -16.64 -6.43 -16.75
C ASP A 64 -15.12 -6.62 -16.62
N VAL A 65 -14.48 -6.97 -17.74
CA VAL A 65 -13.04 -7.16 -17.87
C VAL A 65 -12.26 -5.94 -17.40
N LYS A 66 -12.79 -4.72 -17.62
CA LYS A 66 -12.15 -3.48 -17.14
C LYS A 66 -12.11 -3.42 -15.61
N LYS A 67 -13.18 -3.83 -14.93
CA LYS A 67 -13.22 -3.91 -13.46
C LYS A 67 -12.26 -4.98 -12.93
N ILE A 68 -12.19 -6.14 -13.59
CA ILE A 68 -11.24 -7.20 -13.23
C ILE A 68 -9.81 -6.67 -13.33
N ALA A 69 -9.45 -6.05 -14.46
CA ALA A 69 -8.13 -5.48 -14.69
C ALA A 69 -7.78 -4.38 -13.68
N LEU A 70 -8.73 -3.50 -13.35
CA LEU A 70 -8.57 -2.46 -12.34
C LEU A 70 -8.18 -3.05 -10.97
N HIS A 71 -8.91 -4.06 -10.49
CA HIS A 71 -8.61 -4.71 -9.21
C HIS A 71 -7.30 -5.51 -9.23
N GLN A 72 -6.95 -6.10 -10.36
CA GLN A 72 -5.66 -6.79 -10.52
C GLN A 72 -4.48 -5.81 -10.47
N LYS A 73 -4.59 -4.67 -11.16
CA LYS A 73 -3.60 -3.59 -11.10
C LYS A 73 -3.48 -3.05 -9.67
N ALA A 74 -4.61 -2.73 -9.04
CA ALA A 74 -4.65 -2.28 -7.66
C ALA A 74 -4.02 -3.28 -6.67
N LYS A 75 -4.14 -4.59 -6.91
CA LYS A 75 -3.46 -5.62 -6.10
C LYS A 75 -1.95 -5.50 -6.21
N LYS A 76 -1.40 -5.32 -7.43
CA LYS A 76 0.04 -5.16 -7.67
C LYS A 76 0.55 -3.86 -7.06
N ASP A 77 -0.15 -2.76 -7.30
CA ASP A 77 0.21 -1.43 -6.79
C ASP A 77 0.21 -1.42 -5.26
N ARG A 78 -0.77 -2.08 -4.63
CA ARG A 78 -0.83 -2.21 -3.16
C ARG A 78 0.37 -2.95 -2.57
N VAL A 79 0.89 -3.97 -3.25
CA VAL A 79 2.12 -4.67 -2.82
C VAL A 79 3.31 -3.72 -2.93
N GLN A 80 3.45 -3.02 -4.06
CA GLN A 80 4.54 -2.08 -4.30
C GLN A 80 4.55 -0.92 -3.29
N TYR A 81 3.43 -0.21 -3.13
CA TYR A 81 3.36 0.91 -2.19
C TYR A 81 3.56 0.46 -0.74
N ARG A 82 3.11 -0.73 -0.34
CA ARG A 82 3.41 -1.25 1.01
C ARG A 82 4.89 -1.50 1.23
N LYS A 83 5.59 -2.00 0.20
CA LYS A 83 7.05 -2.18 0.25
C LYS A 83 7.75 -0.84 0.40
N LEU A 84 7.45 0.11 -0.49
CA LEU A 84 8.01 1.47 -0.47
C LEU A 84 7.74 2.17 0.87
N LEU A 85 6.51 2.05 1.40
CA LEU A 85 6.14 2.64 2.69
C LEU A 85 6.96 2.04 3.84
N SER A 86 7.19 0.73 3.83
CA SER A 86 8.02 0.06 4.82
C SER A 86 9.48 0.54 4.75
N GLU A 87 10.03 0.70 3.55
CA GLU A 87 11.40 1.19 3.32
C GLU A 87 11.57 2.63 3.80
N VAL A 88 10.68 3.54 3.39
CA VAL A 88 10.69 4.94 3.82
C VAL A 88 10.55 5.07 5.34
N ARG A 89 9.68 4.28 5.98
CA ARG A 89 9.55 4.28 7.45
C ARG A 89 10.84 3.87 8.15
N LYS A 90 11.58 2.91 7.60
CA LYS A 90 12.89 2.51 8.13
C LYS A 90 13.90 3.66 7.99
N GLN A 91 13.93 4.34 6.84
CA GLN A 91 14.79 5.51 6.60
C GLN A 91 14.47 6.66 7.56
N ILE A 92 13.19 7.02 7.71
CA ILE A 92 12.72 8.03 8.68
C ILE A 92 13.19 7.68 10.09
N LYS A 93 13.01 6.43 10.51
CA LYS A 93 13.44 5.97 11.85
C LYS A 93 14.95 6.11 12.03
N PHE A 94 15.73 5.74 11.02
CA PHE A 94 17.19 5.87 11.04
C PHE A 94 17.63 7.34 11.16
N MET A 95 17.13 8.21 10.29
CA MET A 95 17.49 9.64 10.30
C MET A 95 17.09 10.33 11.61
N ARG A 96 15.91 10.01 12.16
CA ARG A 96 15.49 10.51 13.48
C ARG A 96 16.45 10.10 14.59
N LYS A 97 16.96 8.86 14.57
CA LYS A 97 17.97 8.40 15.52
C LYS A 97 19.30 9.13 15.34
N ALA A 98 19.78 9.25 14.10
CA ALA A 98 21.04 9.92 13.79
C ALA A 98 21.06 11.39 14.21
N LEU A 99 19.94 12.11 14.00
CA LEU A 99 19.80 13.50 14.41
C LEU A 99 19.75 13.67 15.94
N ARG A 100 19.18 12.72 16.68
CA ARG A 100 19.16 12.74 18.16
C ARG A 100 20.51 12.41 18.77
N ALA A 101 21.22 11.41 18.25
CA ALA A 101 22.55 11.04 18.75
C ALA A 101 23.55 12.21 18.65
N LYS A 102 23.40 13.05 17.61
CA LYS A 102 24.20 14.28 17.44
C LYS A 102 23.74 15.49 18.27
N GLN A 103 22.68 15.37 19.07
CA GLN A 103 22.28 16.40 20.05
C GLN A 103 22.87 16.17 21.44
N ALA A 104 23.36 14.97 21.72
CA ALA A 104 23.88 14.57 23.03
C ALA A 104 25.41 14.80 23.17
N VAL A 105 26.02 15.49 22.20
CA VAL A 105 27.43 15.91 22.15
C VAL A 105 27.44 17.41 21.89
#